data_AF-L9MHW0-F1
#
_entry.id   AF-L9MHW0-F1
#
_cell.length_a   1.000
_cell.length_b   1.000
_cell.length_c   1.000
_cell.angle_alpha   90.00
_cell.angle_beta   90.00
_cell.angle_gamma   90.00
#
_symmetry.space_group_name_H-M   'P 1'
#
loop_
_entity.id
_entity.type
_entity.pdbx_description
1 polymer ?
#
loop_
_entity_poly.entity_id
_entity_poly.type
_entity_poly.pdbx_seq_one_letter_code
_entity_poly.pdbx_strand_id
1 'polypeptide(L)' 'MIKTLEIIWLEHCNKCGCGIANVHTKQGNENFLYEGDKINCSNCLHTDHIDVTHDYLEDRVAFAVWDELNTMEED' A
#
# COMPACT_ATOMS: atom_id res chain seq x y z
N MET A 1 -4.40 19.24 1.52
CA MET A 1 -3.90 18.98 0.16
C MET A 1 -3.43 17.54 0.11
N ILE A 2 -3.77 16.77 -0.93
CA ILE A 2 -3.20 15.42 -1.12
C ILE A 2 -1.86 15.59 -1.80
N LYS A 3 -0.85 14.83 -1.35
CA LYS A 3 0.48 14.76 -1.97
C LYS A 3 0.81 13.33 -2.35
N THR A 4 1.74 13.18 -3.27
CA THR A 4 2.26 11.87 -3.70
C THR A 4 3.66 11.68 -3.13
N LEU A 5 3.91 10.53 -2.53
CA LEU A 5 5.21 10.10 -2.01
C LEU A 5 5.65 8.84 -2.74
N GLU A 6 6.92 8.76 -3.11
CA GLU A 6 7.51 7.53 -3.63
C GLU A 6 8.07 6.71 -2.47
N ILE A 7 7.59 5.49 -2.30
CA ILE A 7 7.92 4.61 -1.18
C ILE A 7 8.48 3.29 -1.71
N ILE A 8 9.59 2.85 -1.13
CA ILE A 8 10.36 1.67 -1.56
C ILE A 8 10.43 0.55 -0.52
N TRP A 9 9.89 0.78 0.67
CA TRP A 9 9.89 -0.19 1.78
C TRP A 9 8.57 -0.96 1.90
N LEU A 10 7.58 -0.63 1.06
CA LEU A 10 6.34 -1.38 0.93
C LEU A 10 6.54 -2.66 0.12
N GLU A 11 5.58 -3.56 0.26
CA GLU A 11 5.49 -4.82 -0.45
C GLU A 11 5.51 -4.60 -1.97
N HIS A 12 6.14 -5.53 -2.69
CA HIS A 12 6.19 -5.47 -4.14
C HIS A 12 4.79 -5.61 -4.74
N CYS A 13 4.52 -4.86 -5.81
CA CYS A 13 3.29 -4.97 -6.58
C CYS A 13 3.07 -6.41 -7.07
N ASN A 14 1.94 -7.03 -6.69
CA ASN A 14 1.55 -8.39 -7.10
C ASN A 14 1.52 -8.60 -8.62
N LYS A 15 1.12 -7.59 -9.40
CA LYS A 15 0.98 -7.70 -10.86
C LYS A 15 2.29 -7.70 -11.65
N CYS A 16 3.29 -6.95 -11.21
CA CYS A 16 4.52 -6.75 -11.99
C CYS A 16 5.83 -6.91 -11.21
N GLY A 17 5.76 -7.17 -9.91
CA GLY A 17 6.92 -7.33 -9.03
C GLY A 17 7.70 -6.04 -8.74
N CYS A 18 7.18 -4.87 -9.12
CA CYS A 18 7.84 -3.60 -8.86
C CYS A 18 7.78 -3.25 -7.36
N GLY A 19 8.93 -2.94 -6.76
CA GLY A 19 9.04 -2.53 -5.36
C GLY A 19 8.97 -1.03 -5.10
N ILE A 20 8.38 -0.28 -6.03
CA ILE A 20 8.19 1.17 -5.88
C ILE A 20 6.70 1.48 -5.97
N ALA A 21 6.17 2.09 -4.91
CA ALA A 21 4.77 2.51 -4.81
C ALA A 21 4.66 4.03 -4.63
N ASN A 22 3.79 4.64 -5.42
CA ASN A 22 3.40 6.03 -5.28
C ASN A 22 2.19 6.12 -4.33
N VAL A 23 2.40 6.66 -3.13
CA VAL A 23 1.39 6.79 -2.09
C VAL A 23 0.76 8.19 -2.12
N HIS A 24 -0.55 8.24 -2.27
CA HIS A 24 -1.37 9.45 -2.22
C HIS A 24 -1.93 9.62 -0.81
N THR A 25 -1.31 10.54 -0.06
CA THR A 25 -1.63 10.76 1.35
C THR A 25 -1.90 12.22 1.64
N LYS A 26 -2.70 12.47 2.69
CA LYS A 26 -2.90 13.81 3.26
C LYS A 26 -1.89 14.13 4.36
N GLN A 27 -1.46 13.13 5.12
CA GLN A 27 -0.71 13.33 6.38
C GLN A 27 0.60 12.53 6.42
N GLY A 28 0.75 11.51 5.58
CA GLY A 28 1.94 10.65 5.54
C GLY A 28 3.21 11.38 5.11
N ASN A 29 4.33 10.70 5.31
CA ASN A 29 5.68 11.10 4.89
C ASN A 29 6.49 9.84 4.53
N GLU A 30 7.76 10.02 4.18
CA GLU A 30 8.64 8.94 3.72
C GLU A 30 8.79 7.77 4.72
N ASN A 31 8.54 8.01 6.01
CA ASN A 31 8.67 7.03 7.09
C ASN A 31 7.34 6.57 7.69
N PHE A 32 6.26 7.33 7.50
CA PHE A 32 4.96 7.05 8.14
C PHE A 32 3.83 7.19 7.13
N LEU A 33 3.03 6.14 7.00
CA LEU A 33 1.82 6.11 6.19
C LEU A 33 0.62 5.78 7.08
N TYR A 34 -0.58 6.02 6.57
CA TYR A 34 -1.81 5.83 7.32
C TYR A 34 -2.76 4.88 6.59
N GLU A 35 -3.51 4.12 7.38
CA GLU A 35 -4.60 3.26 6.89
C GLU A 35 -5.53 4.04 5.94
N GLY A 36 -5.80 3.45 4.78
CA GLY A 36 -6.64 4.03 3.73
C GLY A 36 -5.93 5.03 2.81
N ASP A 37 -4.64 5.33 3.00
CA ASP A 37 -3.86 6.05 1.99
C ASP A 37 -3.85 5.25 0.68
N LYS A 38 -4.09 5.89 -0.47
CA LYS A 38 -4.15 5.20 -1.76
C LYS A 38 -2.75 4.98 -2.31
N ILE A 39 -2.50 3.86 -2.95
CA ILE A 39 -1.22 3.58 -3.62
C ILE A 39 -1.41 3.31 -5.10
N ASN A 40 -0.35 3.51 -5.89
CA ASN A 40 -0.25 2.99 -7.23
C ASN A 40 1.18 2.49 -7.50
N CYS A 41 1.30 1.37 -8.20
CA CYS A 41 2.58 0.89 -8.67
C CYS A 41 3.18 1.89 -9.67
N SER A 42 4.44 2.30 -9.48
CA SER A 42 5.09 3.26 -10.37
C SER A 42 5.34 2.72 -11.79
N ASN A 43 5.33 1.39 -11.97
CA ASN A 43 5.57 0.73 -13.24
C ASN A 43 4.28 0.37 -14.01
N CYS A 44 3.37 -0.40 -13.39
CA CYS A 44 2.16 -0.90 -14.07
C CYS A 44 0.89 -0.08 -13.77
N LEU A 45 0.99 0.96 -12.94
CA LEU A 45 -0.12 1.82 -12.51
C LEU A 45 -1.26 1.08 -11.78
N HIS A 46 -1.06 -0.18 -11.38
CA HIS A 46 -2.00 -0.89 -10.53
C HIS A 46 -2.21 -0.11 -9.24
N THR A 47 -3.47 0.23 -8.95
CA THR A 47 -3.85 1.02 -7.79
C THR A 47 -4.36 0.15 -6.66
N ASP A 48 -4.11 0.57 -5.43
CA ASP A 48 -4.65 -0.06 -4.22
C ASP A 48 -4.60 0.88 -2.99
N HIS A 49 -4.45 0.34 -1.77
CA HIS A 49 -4.38 1.11 -0.52
C HIS A 49 -3.34 0.58 0.50
N ILE A 50 -3.05 1.42 1.50
CA ILE A 50 -2.27 1.09 2.69
C ILE A 50 -3.21 0.57 3.78
N ASP A 51 -2.77 -0.47 4.47
CA ASP A 51 -3.32 -0.93 5.75
C ASP A 51 -2.25 -0.88 6.84
N VAL A 52 -2.64 -0.96 8.11
CA VAL A 52 -1.74 -0.86 9.27
C VAL A 52 -2.06 -1.97 10.25
N THR A 53 -1.03 -2.66 10.76
CA THR A 53 -1.24 -3.69 11.78
C THR A 53 -1.91 -3.11 13.03
N HIS A 54 -3.02 -3.71 13.46
CA HIS A 54 -3.76 -3.29 14.66
C HIS A 54 -3.35 -4.07 15.93
N ASP A 55 -2.21 -4.75 15.91
CA ASP A 55 -1.71 -5.42 17.12
C ASP A 55 -1.12 -4.38 18.08
N TYR A 56 -1.43 -4.53 19.37
CA TYR A 56 -0.87 -3.68 20.43
C TYR A 56 0.56 -4.09 20.81
N LEU A 57 1.04 -5.23 20.30
CA LEU A 57 2.34 -5.82 20.62
C LEU A 57 3.40 -5.57 19.54
N GLU A 58 3.00 -5.42 18.29
CA GLU A 58 3.90 -5.04 17.20
C GLU A 58 3.75 -3.55 16.95
N ASP A 59 4.87 -2.83 16.81
CA ASP A 59 4.84 -1.42 16.40
C ASP A 59 3.94 -1.30 15.17
N ARG A 60 2.96 -0.38 15.18
CA ARG A 60 2.00 -0.25 14.08
C ARG A 60 2.73 -0.11 12.74
N VAL A 61 2.79 -1.20 11.97
CA VAL A 61 3.52 -1.26 10.69
C VAL A 61 2.53 -1.05 9.57
N ALA A 62 2.80 -0.07 8.72
CA ALA A 62 2.06 0.14 7.48
C ALA A 62 2.54 -0.83 6.41
N PHE A 63 1.60 -1.40 5.66
CA PHE A 63 1.88 -2.31 4.54
C PHE A 63 0.94 -2.02 3.37
N ALA A 64 1.38 -2.36 2.16
CA ALA A 64 0.61 -2.26 0.95
C ALA A 64 -0.28 -3.49 0.80
N VAL A 65 -1.59 -3.27 0.75
CA VAL A 65 -2.54 -4.27 0.30
C VAL A 65 -2.55 -4.17 -1.21
N TRP A 66 -2.04 -5.18 -1.89
CA TRP A 66 -2.23 -5.34 -3.33
C TRP A 66 -3.30 -6.41 -3.50
N ASP A 67 -4.55 -6.00 -3.65
CA ASP A 67 -5.68 -6.89 -3.84
C ASP A 67 -5.41 -7.82 -5.03
N GLU A 68 -5.42 -9.11 -4.74
CA GLU A 68 -5.56 -10.18 -5.73
C GLU A 68 -6.50 -11.24 -5.15
N LEU A 69 -7.78 -10.90 -4.91
CA LEU A 69 -8.79 -11.88 -4.52
C LEU A 69 -10.07 -11.73 -5.33
N ASN A 70 -10.02 -12.28 -6.54
CA ASN A 70 -11.22 -12.80 -7.22
C ASN A 70 -11.22 -14.33 -7.15
N THR A 71 -10.92 -14.92 -5.99
CA THR A 71 -11.32 -16.30 -5.70
C THR A 71 -12.74 -16.25 -5.17
N MET A 72 -13.69 -16.16 -6.10
CA MET A 72 -15.02 -16.70 -5.85
C MET A 72 -14.83 -18.21 -5.64
N GLU A 73 -14.72 -18.66 -4.39
CA GLU A 73 -15.07 -20.04 -4.07
C GLU A 73 -16.59 -20.13 -4.17
N GLU A 74 -17.06 -20.61 -5.33
CA GLU A 74 -18.42 -21.15 -5.49
C GLU A 74 -18.47 -22.51 -4.79
N ASP A 75 -19.27 -22.63 -3.74
CA ASP A 75 -19.80 -23.90 -3.22
C ASP A 75 -21.33 -23.85 -3.18
#